data_AF-A0A6B2EHM8-F1
#
_entry.id   AF-A0A6B2EHM8-F1
#
_cell.length_a   1.000
_cell.length_b   1.000
_cell.length_c   1.000
_cell.angle_alpha   90.00
_cell.angle_beta   90.00
_cell.angle_gamma   90.00
#
_symmetry.space_group_name_H-M   'P 1'
#
loop_
_entity.id
_entity.type
_entity.pdbx_description
1 polymer ?
#
loop_
_entity_poly.entity_id
_entity_poly.type
_entity_poly.pdbx_seq_one_letter_code
_entity_poly.pdbx_strand_id
1 'polypeptide(L)'
;MSKFAWVTLATNDSYSLGALVVAASLKRAATVHQTAVLITPGVTAAMREKLTTVFDVVQEVNVLDSRDSANLALLARPELGVTFTKLHCWNLTQFDKCVFLDADTLVLQNCDELFEREELSAAPDVGWPDCFNSGVFVFRPSQDTFGKLLDFAVKAGSFDGGDQGLLNLYFADWAHSDISKHLPFVYNTCSTATYSYLPAFKQFGRDVKILHFIGSAKPWLQNFDPQTRSVRTPDNYSHLACHLQTWWTIFFDQIHPQLTTDMNRQKEATSWYEEPQLDPPPPPFPNSQTNSVPSEEVARQENHKIEFYDPWEDFEGNNEEILEDILEVIPEEEMEEQTSAEVQKNSIEKIQEIPEHVNVQGTIESQDRQEEKSPEISHREETK
;
A
#
# COMPACT_ATOMS: atom_id res chain seq x y z
N MET A 1 5.41 -6.35 32.68
CA MET A 1 5.21 -6.84 31.30
C MET A 1 6.56 -6.93 30.61
N SER A 2 6.66 -7.56 29.43
CA SER A 2 7.92 -7.71 28.70
C SER A 2 8.50 -6.35 28.31
N LYS A 3 9.82 -6.17 28.43
CA LYS A 3 10.48 -4.92 28.00
C LYS A 3 10.62 -4.80 26.48
N PHE A 4 10.25 -5.84 25.73
CA PHE A 4 10.28 -5.84 24.28
C PHE A 4 8.87 -6.01 23.71
N ALA A 5 8.66 -5.47 22.51
CA ALA A 5 7.39 -5.55 21.81
C ALA A 5 7.54 -5.77 20.29
N TRP A 6 6.58 -6.48 19.74
CA TRP A 6 6.26 -6.46 18.31
C TRP A 6 5.43 -5.21 18.03
N VAL A 7 5.81 -4.42 17.02
CA VAL A 7 5.18 -3.14 16.68
C VAL A 7 4.62 -3.20 15.26
N THR A 8 3.39 -2.74 15.05
CA THR A 8 2.80 -2.58 13.72
C THR A 8 2.11 -1.23 13.56
N LEU A 9 1.64 -0.89 12.35
CA LEU A 9 0.99 0.38 12.03
C LEU A 9 -0.31 0.13 11.25
N ALA A 10 -1.41 0.75 11.69
CA ALA A 10 -2.66 0.81 10.93
C ALA A 10 -3.08 2.27 10.69
N THR A 11 -3.07 2.70 9.44
CA THR A 11 -3.41 4.09 9.04
C THR A 11 -4.91 4.31 8.75
N ASN A 12 -5.70 3.25 8.75
CA ASN A 12 -7.14 3.22 8.54
C ASN A 12 -7.72 1.85 8.96
N ASP A 13 -9.03 1.68 8.87
CA ASP A 13 -9.71 0.44 9.27
C ASP A 13 -9.31 -0.78 8.42
N SER A 14 -9.07 -0.61 7.12
CA SER A 14 -8.63 -1.71 6.23
C SER A 14 -7.26 -2.27 6.64
N TYR A 15 -6.29 -1.40 6.92
CA TYR A 15 -4.99 -1.82 7.48
C TYR A 15 -5.10 -2.32 8.92
N SER A 16 -6.14 -1.93 9.66
CA SER A 16 -6.42 -2.48 11.00
C SER A 16 -6.82 -3.96 10.93
N LEU A 17 -7.47 -4.42 9.85
CA LEU A 17 -7.73 -5.86 9.62
C LEU A 17 -6.41 -6.65 9.50
N GLY A 18 -5.44 -6.09 8.77
CA GLY A 18 -4.09 -6.62 8.68
C GLY A 18 -3.38 -6.68 10.04
N ALA A 19 -3.37 -5.57 10.78
CA ALA A 19 -2.77 -5.49 12.11
C ALA A 19 -3.38 -6.50 13.10
N LEU A 20 -4.71 -6.69 13.06
CA LEU A 20 -5.40 -7.71 13.87
C LEU A 20 -4.92 -9.13 13.50
N VAL A 21 -4.70 -9.44 12.22
CA VAL A 21 -4.12 -10.73 11.80
C VAL A 21 -2.64 -10.86 12.23
N VAL A 22 -1.84 -9.79 12.15
CA VAL A 22 -0.46 -9.78 12.69
C VAL A 22 -0.46 -10.19 14.17
N ALA A 23 -1.26 -9.52 15.01
CA ALA A 23 -1.36 -9.84 16.44
C ALA A 23 -1.87 -11.27 16.70
N ALA A 24 -2.89 -11.72 15.98
CA ALA A 24 -3.41 -13.08 16.10
C ALA A 24 -2.38 -14.14 15.63
N SER A 25 -1.58 -13.85 14.60
CA SER A 25 -0.53 -14.73 14.09
C SER A 25 0.65 -14.84 15.06
N LEU A 26 1.10 -13.72 15.65
CA LEU A 26 2.08 -13.67 16.73
C LEU A 26 1.62 -14.50 17.95
N LYS A 27 0.36 -14.36 18.35
CA LYS A 27 -0.24 -15.12 19.46
C LYS A 27 -0.32 -16.62 19.14
N ARG A 28 -0.66 -17.00 17.91
CA ARG A 28 -0.62 -18.40 17.43
C ARG A 28 0.81 -18.95 17.42
N ALA A 29 1.79 -18.12 17.11
CA ALA A 29 3.23 -18.42 17.20
C ALA A 29 3.77 -18.39 18.64
N ALA A 30 2.90 -18.20 19.64
CA ALA A 30 3.24 -18.19 21.06
C ALA A 30 4.35 -17.20 21.47
N THR A 31 4.32 -15.97 20.91
CA THR A 31 5.18 -14.87 21.38
C THR A 31 5.08 -14.69 22.90
N VAL A 32 6.22 -14.48 23.55
CA VAL A 32 6.28 -14.05 24.97
C VAL A 32 6.41 -12.53 25.15
N HIS A 33 6.56 -11.80 24.05
CA HIS A 33 6.75 -10.35 24.02
C HIS A 33 5.42 -9.61 23.78
N GLN A 34 5.38 -8.34 24.20
CA GLN A 34 4.19 -7.51 24.07
C GLN A 34 3.88 -7.20 22.59
N THR A 35 2.67 -6.73 22.34
CA THR A 35 2.19 -6.28 21.05
C THR A 35 1.78 -4.81 21.12
N ALA A 36 2.24 -4.01 20.17
CA ALA A 36 1.92 -2.60 20.07
C ALA A 36 1.44 -2.26 18.65
N VAL A 37 0.46 -1.37 18.55
CA VAL A 37 0.00 -0.82 17.26
C VAL A 37 -0.01 0.70 17.32
N LEU A 38 0.65 1.30 16.32
CA LEU A 38 0.50 2.71 16.01
C LEU A 38 -0.76 2.89 15.16
N ILE A 39 -1.53 3.94 15.42
CA ILE A 39 -2.73 4.27 14.64
C ILE A 39 -2.80 5.77 14.32
N THR A 40 -3.42 6.12 13.19
CA THR A 40 -3.70 7.53 12.83
C THR A 40 -5.12 7.92 13.23
N PRO A 41 -5.49 9.22 13.18
CA PRO A 41 -6.88 9.68 13.18
C PRO A 41 -7.82 9.01 12.14
N GLY A 42 -7.27 8.34 11.12
CA GLY A 42 -8.03 7.63 10.08
C GLY A 42 -8.69 6.32 10.53
N VAL A 43 -8.32 5.78 11.70
CA VAL A 43 -8.96 4.59 12.30
C VAL A 43 -10.21 5.01 13.08
N THR A 44 -11.35 4.32 12.87
CA THR A 44 -12.62 4.60 13.55
C THR A 44 -12.57 4.34 15.06
N ALA A 45 -13.47 4.98 15.82
CA ALA A 45 -13.59 4.75 17.26
C ALA A 45 -13.90 3.28 17.60
N ALA A 46 -14.79 2.64 16.82
CA ALA A 46 -15.12 1.23 16.97
C ALA A 46 -13.89 0.32 16.70
N MET A 47 -13.14 0.58 15.61
CA MET A 47 -11.92 -0.17 15.33
C MET A 47 -10.82 0.05 16.38
N ARG A 48 -10.69 1.26 16.96
CA ARG A 48 -9.77 1.53 18.08
C ARG A 48 -10.09 0.74 19.32
N GLU A 49 -11.37 0.70 19.70
CA GLU A 49 -11.82 -0.11 20.83
C GLU A 49 -11.51 -1.59 20.56
N LYS A 50 -11.77 -2.06 19.34
CA LYS A 50 -11.42 -3.42 18.91
C LYS A 50 -9.91 -3.69 19.00
N LEU A 51 -9.05 -2.80 18.49
CA LEU A 51 -7.59 -2.92 18.61
C LEU A 51 -7.13 -2.95 20.07
N THR A 52 -7.76 -2.16 20.95
CA THR A 52 -7.48 -2.12 22.40
C THR A 52 -7.85 -3.44 23.11
N THR A 53 -8.74 -4.26 22.55
CA THR A 53 -9.00 -5.62 23.06
C THR A 53 -7.94 -6.65 22.65
N VAL A 54 -7.06 -6.33 21.71
CA VAL A 54 -6.12 -7.28 21.07
C VAL A 54 -4.65 -6.96 21.33
N PHE A 55 -4.28 -5.67 21.33
CA PHE A 55 -2.91 -5.21 21.55
C PHE A 55 -2.67 -4.78 23.00
N ASP A 56 -1.46 -5.02 23.53
CA ASP A 56 -1.07 -4.53 24.85
C ASP A 56 -0.92 -3.00 24.88
N VAL A 57 -0.55 -2.39 23.75
CA VAL A 57 -0.42 -0.94 23.57
C VAL A 57 -1.05 -0.49 22.25
N VAL A 58 -1.98 0.46 22.33
CA VAL A 58 -2.52 1.19 21.18
C VAL A 58 -2.09 2.65 21.31
N GLN A 59 -1.28 3.15 20.38
CA GLN A 59 -0.75 4.51 20.40
C GLN A 59 -1.25 5.30 19.19
N GLU A 60 -2.05 6.34 19.44
CA GLU A 60 -2.40 7.30 18.39
C GLU A 60 -1.20 8.18 18.03
N VAL A 61 -0.98 8.35 16.73
CA VAL A 61 0.01 9.22 16.11
C VAL A 61 -0.74 10.20 15.21
N ASN A 62 -0.84 11.46 15.65
CA ASN A 62 -1.44 12.53 14.87
C ASN A 62 -0.35 13.51 14.39
N VAL A 63 0.18 13.25 13.19
CA VAL A 63 1.23 14.07 12.56
C VAL A 63 0.78 15.53 12.35
N LEU A 64 -0.53 15.78 12.21
CA LEU A 64 -1.10 17.10 11.91
C LEU A 64 -1.32 17.99 13.16
N ASP A 65 -1.41 17.42 14.37
CA ASP A 65 -1.60 18.17 15.63
C ASP A 65 -0.27 18.48 16.34
N SER A 66 0.84 17.99 15.81
CA SER A 66 2.14 18.10 16.47
C SER A 66 2.74 19.50 16.30
N ARG A 67 2.79 20.27 17.39
CA ARG A 67 3.22 21.68 17.47
C ARG A 67 4.74 21.91 17.26
N ASP A 68 5.44 20.91 16.73
CA ASP A 68 6.89 20.95 16.50
C ASP A 68 7.21 21.58 15.14
N SER A 69 8.26 22.40 15.09
CA SER A 69 8.85 22.89 13.84
C SER A 69 9.22 21.78 12.86
N ALA A 70 9.66 20.61 13.34
CA ALA A 70 9.92 19.46 12.48
C ALA A 70 8.63 18.96 11.82
N ASN A 71 7.53 18.86 12.58
CA ASN A 71 6.23 18.42 12.09
C ASN A 71 5.57 19.46 11.13
N LEU A 72 5.79 20.75 11.37
CA LEU A 72 5.37 21.81 10.43
C LEU A 72 6.09 21.73 9.08
N ALA A 73 7.36 21.31 9.05
CA ALA A 73 8.07 21.07 7.80
C ALA A 73 7.50 19.87 7.01
N LEU A 74 6.83 18.92 7.68
CA LEU A 74 6.21 17.76 7.03
C LEU A 74 4.94 18.13 6.26
N LEU A 75 4.24 19.20 6.65
CA LEU A 75 3.11 19.73 5.88
C LEU A 75 3.52 20.19 4.47
N ALA A 76 4.81 20.48 4.25
CA ALA A 76 5.37 20.77 2.92
C ALA A 76 5.77 19.52 2.12
N ARG A 77 5.66 18.31 2.69
CA ARG A 77 6.06 17.02 2.10
C ARG A 77 4.94 15.95 2.28
N PRO A 78 3.73 16.21 1.74
CA PRO A 78 2.56 15.35 1.97
C PRO A 78 2.73 13.91 1.49
N GLU A 79 3.60 13.67 0.50
CA GLU A 79 3.89 12.32 -0.03
C GLU A 79 4.51 11.38 1.01
N LEU A 80 5.17 11.93 2.03
CA LEU A 80 5.83 11.15 3.09
C LEU A 80 4.94 10.91 4.32
N GLY A 81 3.65 11.26 4.30
CA GLY A 81 2.79 11.24 5.51
C GLY A 81 2.68 9.87 6.21
N VAL A 82 2.61 8.78 5.44
CA VAL A 82 2.61 7.40 5.99
C VAL A 82 3.97 7.04 6.56
N THR A 83 5.05 7.35 5.85
CA THR A 83 6.45 7.21 6.29
C THR A 83 6.67 7.84 7.66
N PHE A 84 6.26 9.10 7.83
CA PHE A 84 6.41 9.82 9.10
C PHE A 84 5.62 9.19 10.25
N THR A 85 4.44 8.64 9.96
CA THR A 85 3.64 7.91 10.95
C THR A 85 4.38 6.63 11.40
N LYS A 86 5.01 5.90 10.48
CA LYS A 86 5.81 4.70 10.79
C LYS A 86 7.03 5.02 11.66
N LEU A 87 7.74 6.13 11.42
CA LEU A 87 8.89 6.55 12.23
C LEU A 87 8.56 6.78 13.72
N HIS A 88 7.30 7.07 14.07
CA HIS A 88 6.90 7.21 15.48
C HIS A 88 7.05 5.92 16.29
N CYS A 89 7.36 4.77 15.67
CA CYS A 89 7.74 3.56 16.40
C CYS A 89 8.98 3.80 17.29
N TRP A 90 9.92 4.67 16.88
CA TRP A 90 11.06 5.07 17.71
C TRP A 90 10.68 5.89 18.95
N ASN A 91 9.47 6.45 19.03
CA ASN A 91 8.99 7.13 20.24
C ASN A 91 8.41 6.18 21.30
N LEU A 92 8.33 4.88 21.04
CA LEU A 92 7.84 3.87 22.00
C LEU A 92 8.89 3.54 23.10
N THR A 93 9.42 4.58 23.75
CA THR A 93 10.51 4.53 24.73
C THR A 93 10.16 3.82 26.05
N GLN A 94 8.95 3.28 26.18
CA GLN A 94 8.61 2.31 27.23
C GLN A 94 9.21 0.92 26.98
N PHE A 95 9.73 0.65 25.77
CA PHE A 95 10.40 -0.60 25.41
C PHE A 95 11.90 -0.40 25.19
N ASP A 96 12.70 -1.40 25.61
CA ASP A 96 14.17 -1.39 25.45
C ASP A 96 14.59 -1.78 24.01
N LYS A 97 13.76 -2.56 23.30
CA LYS A 97 13.97 -3.05 21.93
C LYS A 97 12.62 -3.49 21.32
N CYS A 98 12.43 -3.24 20.03
CA CYS A 98 11.22 -3.61 19.30
C CYS A 98 11.56 -4.31 17.99
N VAL A 99 10.60 -5.11 17.48
CA VAL A 99 10.60 -5.59 16.10
C VAL A 99 9.39 -5.01 15.41
N PHE A 100 9.61 -4.23 14.35
CA PHE A 100 8.54 -3.69 13.52
C PHE A 100 8.07 -4.75 12.51
N LEU A 101 6.77 -4.81 12.26
CA LEU A 101 6.08 -5.61 11.26
C LEU A 101 5.04 -4.73 10.53
N ASP A 102 5.13 -4.60 9.20
CA ASP A 102 4.03 -3.99 8.43
C ASP A 102 2.75 -4.85 8.54
N ALA A 103 1.58 -4.20 8.48
CA ALA A 103 0.28 -4.83 8.75
C ALA A 103 -0.16 -5.85 7.69
N ASP A 104 0.55 -5.95 6.57
CA ASP A 104 0.41 -6.95 5.51
C ASP A 104 1.46 -8.08 5.63
N THR A 105 2.08 -8.24 6.81
CA THR A 105 2.86 -9.43 7.15
C THR A 105 1.99 -10.54 7.79
N LEU A 106 2.51 -11.76 7.80
CA LEU A 106 1.90 -12.92 8.45
C LEU A 106 2.98 -13.77 9.13
N VAL A 107 2.86 -13.93 10.45
CA VAL A 107 3.79 -14.77 11.24
C VAL A 107 3.32 -16.23 11.19
N LEU A 108 4.16 -17.09 10.63
CA LEU A 108 3.91 -18.53 10.47
C LEU A 108 4.52 -19.36 11.60
N GLN A 109 5.61 -18.88 12.21
CA GLN A 109 6.39 -19.59 13.25
C GLN A 109 6.90 -18.60 14.29
N ASN A 110 7.25 -19.07 15.50
CA ASN A 110 7.87 -18.21 16.50
C ASN A 110 9.22 -17.65 15.98
N CYS A 111 9.45 -16.37 16.24
CA CYS A 111 10.61 -15.61 15.82
C CYS A 111 11.09 -14.64 16.92
N ASP A 112 10.85 -14.97 18.20
CA ASP A 112 11.24 -14.14 19.34
C ASP A 112 12.78 -13.98 19.45
N GLU A 113 13.57 -14.87 18.83
CA GLU A 113 15.02 -14.69 18.68
C GLU A 113 15.42 -13.44 17.89
N LEU A 114 14.50 -12.78 17.17
CA LEU A 114 14.77 -11.46 16.57
C LEU A 114 15.10 -10.40 17.62
N PHE A 115 14.63 -10.52 18.87
CA PHE A 115 15.01 -9.59 19.94
C PHE A 115 16.48 -9.75 20.42
N GLU A 116 17.19 -10.78 19.98
CA GLU A 116 18.64 -10.91 20.18
C GLU A 116 19.45 -9.99 19.24
N ARG A 117 18.85 -9.54 18.13
CA ARG A 117 19.49 -8.70 17.09
C ARG A 117 19.58 -7.23 17.48
N GLU A 118 20.49 -6.48 16.87
CA GLU A 118 20.76 -5.06 17.22
C GLU A 118 20.25 -4.07 16.17
N GLU A 119 20.17 -2.78 16.50
CA GLU A 119 19.69 -1.75 15.57
C GLU A 119 20.75 -1.43 14.47
N LEU A 120 20.39 -1.25 13.21
CA LEU A 120 19.14 -1.64 12.53
C LEU A 120 19.36 -3.02 11.92
N SER A 121 18.57 -4.03 12.31
CA SER A 121 18.63 -5.35 11.66
C SER A 121 17.38 -5.57 10.80
N ALA A 122 17.56 -5.85 9.52
CA ALA A 122 16.48 -6.06 8.56
C ALA A 122 16.88 -7.13 7.53
N ALA A 123 15.91 -7.63 6.76
CA ALA A 123 16.18 -8.59 5.69
C ALA A 123 16.46 -7.87 4.36
N PRO A 124 17.25 -8.46 3.44
CA PRO A 124 17.45 -7.90 2.10
C PRO A 124 16.14 -7.74 1.33
N ASP A 125 16.03 -6.67 0.55
CA ASP A 125 14.96 -6.50 -0.42
C ASP A 125 15.14 -7.43 -1.63
N VAL A 126 14.02 -7.92 -2.18
CA VAL A 126 14.04 -8.88 -3.29
C VAL A 126 14.34 -8.23 -4.64
N GLY A 127 14.07 -6.92 -4.79
CA GLY A 127 14.35 -6.16 -6.01
C GLY A 127 15.77 -5.63 -6.05
N TRP A 128 16.23 -4.99 -4.97
CA TRP A 128 17.58 -4.45 -4.84
C TRP A 128 18.24 -4.92 -3.53
N PRO A 129 19.04 -6.01 -3.54
CA PRO A 129 19.46 -6.70 -2.31
C PRO A 129 20.49 -5.95 -1.45
N ASP A 130 21.12 -4.90 -1.98
CA ASP A 130 21.94 -3.96 -1.19
C ASP A 130 21.07 -2.96 -0.40
N CYS A 131 19.75 -2.96 -0.60
CA CYS A 131 18.79 -2.32 0.28
C CYS A 131 18.12 -3.38 1.16
N PHE A 132 17.78 -3.02 2.39
CA PHE A 132 16.90 -3.84 3.22
C PHE A 132 15.43 -3.52 2.96
N ASN A 133 14.58 -4.52 3.12
CA ASN A 133 13.13 -4.33 3.09
C ASN A 133 12.63 -3.85 4.46
N SER A 134 11.91 -2.73 4.49
CA SER A 134 11.45 -2.10 5.75
C SER A 134 10.15 -2.69 6.33
N GLY A 135 9.63 -3.78 5.74
CA GLY A 135 8.47 -4.51 6.25
C GLY A 135 8.71 -5.26 7.55
N VAL A 136 9.96 -5.67 7.81
CA VAL A 136 10.37 -6.30 9.06
C VAL A 136 11.76 -5.82 9.46
N PHE A 137 11.87 -5.16 10.62
CA PHE A 137 13.16 -4.71 11.15
C PHE A 137 13.21 -4.63 12.68
N VAL A 138 14.39 -4.84 13.25
CA VAL A 138 14.70 -4.76 14.68
C VAL A 138 15.34 -3.40 14.99
N PHE A 139 14.78 -2.69 15.98
CA PHE A 139 15.19 -1.33 16.33
C PHE A 139 15.11 -1.09 17.84
N ARG A 140 15.69 0.03 18.31
CA ARG A 140 15.71 0.47 19.70
C ARG A 140 14.97 1.82 19.81
N PRO A 141 13.78 1.86 20.42
CA PRO A 141 13.08 3.13 20.65
C PRO A 141 13.96 4.17 21.35
N SER A 142 14.02 5.36 20.77
CA SER A 142 14.92 6.45 21.15
C SER A 142 14.39 7.77 20.57
N GLN A 143 14.11 8.75 21.43
CA GLN A 143 13.72 10.10 21.01
C GLN A 143 14.84 10.81 20.21
N ASP A 144 16.11 10.48 20.49
CA ASP A 144 17.27 11.01 19.76
C ASP A 144 17.34 10.41 18.34
N THR A 145 17.12 9.10 18.19
CA THR A 145 17.05 8.45 16.87
C THR A 145 15.83 8.94 16.08
N PHE A 146 14.68 9.08 16.73
CA PHE A 146 13.46 9.66 16.14
C PHE A 146 13.69 11.09 15.62
N GLY A 147 14.24 11.97 16.46
CA GLY A 147 14.52 13.36 16.08
C GLY A 147 15.49 13.44 14.89
N LYS A 148 16.55 12.62 14.88
CA LYS A 148 17.50 12.53 13.76
C LYS A 148 16.85 11.99 12.47
N LEU A 149 15.97 11.00 12.57
CA LEU A 149 15.22 10.46 11.43
C LEU A 149 14.28 11.51 10.83
N LEU A 150 13.56 12.29 11.65
CA LEU A 150 12.74 13.41 11.18
C LEU A 150 13.59 14.49 10.48
N ASP A 151 14.66 14.92 11.15
CA ASP A 151 15.60 15.93 10.62
C ASP A 151 16.21 15.49 9.28
N PHE A 152 16.53 14.21 9.16
CA PHE A 152 17.07 13.62 7.94
C PHE A 152 16.01 13.55 6.83
N ALA A 153 14.79 13.12 7.14
CA ALA A 153 13.69 13.05 6.18
C ALA A 153 13.31 14.42 5.61
N VAL A 154 13.34 15.48 6.41
CA VAL A 154 13.12 16.87 5.93
C VAL A 154 14.23 17.30 4.97
N LYS A 155 15.48 16.91 5.22
CA LYS A 155 16.66 17.32 4.42
C LYS A 155 16.89 16.49 3.16
N ALA A 156 16.72 15.17 3.24
CA ALA A 156 17.04 14.21 2.18
C ALA A 156 15.80 13.63 1.48
N GLY A 157 14.64 13.60 2.14
CA GLY A 157 13.46 12.90 1.66
C GLY A 157 13.65 11.37 1.62
N SER A 158 12.88 10.71 0.76
CA SER A 158 13.09 9.31 0.38
C SER A 158 13.29 9.20 -1.13
N PHE A 159 14.15 8.27 -1.59
CA PHE A 159 14.34 8.02 -3.03
C PHE A 159 13.17 7.26 -3.68
N ASP A 160 12.36 6.53 -2.90
CA ASP A 160 11.19 5.78 -3.37
C ASP A 160 9.85 6.43 -2.96
N GLY A 161 9.89 7.56 -2.25
CA GLY A 161 8.73 8.22 -1.65
C GLY A 161 8.13 7.51 -0.42
N GLY A 162 8.61 6.32 -0.06
CA GLY A 162 8.17 5.53 1.10
C GLY A 162 9.15 5.58 2.27
N ASP A 163 8.92 4.73 3.27
CA ASP A 163 9.80 4.58 4.43
C ASP A 163 11.03 3.72 4.12
N GLN A 164 10.94 2.79 3.18
CA GLN A 164 12.05 1.92 2.80
C GLN A 164 13.24 2.74 2.29
N GLY A 165 13.03 3.64 1.33
CA GLY A 165 14.11 4.48 0.81
C GLY A 165 14.69 5.44 1.86
N LEU A 166 13.85 6.04 2.71
CA LEU A 166 14.30 6.91 3.80
C LEU A 166 15.19 6.15 4.80
N LEU A 167 14.73 4.98 5.24
CA LEU A 167 15.44 4.17 6.23
C LEU A 167 16.74 3.61 5.65
N ASN A 168 16.76 3.22 4.37
CA ASN A 168 17.99 2.79 3.69
C ASN A 168 18.99 3.95 3.51
N LEU A 169 18.53 5.18 3.29
CA LEU A 169 19.41 6.36 3.24
C LEU A 169 19.98 6.74 4.61
N TYR A 170 19.20 6.55 5.69
CA TYR A 170 19.65 6.86 7.05
C TYR A 170 20.58 5.78 7.62
N PHE A 171 20.22 4.50 7.44
CA PHE A 171 21.01 3.32 7.85
C PHE A 171 21.84 2.78 6.67
N ALA A 172 22.48 3.67 5.92
CA ALA A 172 23.16 3.36 4.65
C ALA A 172 24.36 2.39 4.77
N ASP A 173 24.86 2.13 5.98
CA ASP A 173 25.93 1.17 6.23
C ASP A 173 25.45 -0.30 6.29
N TRP A 174 24.13 -0.54 6.40
CA TRP A 174 23.55 -1.87 6.60
C TRP A 174 24.08 -2.94 5.63
N ALA A 175 24.21 -2.62 4.34
CA ALA A 175 24.63 -3.57 3.31
C ALA A 175 26.07 -4.08 3.49
N HIS A 176 26.94 -3.33 4.17
CA HIS A 176 28.38 -3.54 4.15
C HIS A 176 29.08 -3.47 5.53
N SER A 177 28.35 -3.21 6.61
CA SER A 177 28.92 -3.10 7.96
C SER A 177 28.96 -4.42 8.73
N ASP A 178 27.81 -4.98 9.10
CA ASP A 178 27.72 -6.15 9.99
C ASP A 178 26.68 -7.17 9.51
N ILE A 179 27.16 -8.38 9.18
CA ILE A 179 26.33 -9.52 8.79
C ILE A 179 25.35 -9.96 9.89
N SER A 180 25.62 -9.62 11.17
CA SER A 180 24.67 -9.87 12.26
C SER A 180 23.38 -9.04 12.12
N LYS A 181 23.43 -7.94 11.36
CA LYS A 181 22.27 -7.08 11.05
C LYS A 181 21.50 -7.51 9.80
N HIS A 182 22.02 -8.49 9.06
CA HIS A 182 21.28 -9.13 7.97
C HIS A 182 20.38 -10.21 8.58
N LEU A 183 19.07 -9.95 8.61
CA LEU A 183 18.09 -10.97 8.92
C LEU A 183 18.00 -11.94 7.73
N PRO A 184 18.06 -13.26 7.97
CA PRO A 184 17.77 -14.24 6.92
C PRO A 184 16.41 -13.97 6.26
N PHE A 185 16.31 -14.17 4.94
CA PHE A 185 15.13 -13.84 4.15
C PHE A 185 13.83 -14.51 4.64
N VAL A 186 13.92 -15.62 5.38
CA VAL A 186 12.79 -16.29 6.04
C VAL A 186 12.07 -15.45 7.11
N TYR A 187 12.68 -14.37 7.61
CA TYR A 187 12.06 -13.39 8.52
C TYR A 187 11.37 -12.22 7.79
N ASN A 188 11.41 -12.16 6.46
CA ASN A 188 10.67 -11.17 5.66
C ASN A 188 10.53 -11.69 4.21
N THR A 189 9.90 -12.85 4.04
CA THR A 189 9.80 -13.47 2.71
C THR A 189 8.71 -12.77 1.90
N CYS A 190 9.12 -11.98 0.91
CA CYS A 190 8.19 -11.29 0.00
C CYS A 190 7.33 -12.29 -0.79
N SER A 191 6.02 -12.02 -0.87
CA SER A 191 5.03 -12.77 -1.65
C SER A 191 5.28 -12.81 -3.17
N THR A 192 6.19 -11.99 -3.69
CA THR A 192 6.65 -12.04 -5.09
C THR A 192 7.85 -12.99 -5.28
N ALA A 193 8.66 -13.20 -4.23
CA ALA A 193 9.85 -14.07 -4.28
C ALA A 193 9.47 -15.55 -4.49
N THR A 194 8.30 -15.93 -3.98
CA THR A 194 7.68 -17.24 -4.16
C THR A 194 7.35 -17.56 -5.62
N TYR A 195 7.13 -16.52 -6.44
CA TYR A 195 7.01 -16.61 -7.90
C TYR A 195 8.38 -16.49 -8.59
N SER A 196 9.12 -15.41 -8.32
CA SER A 196 10.29 -15.01 -9.10
C SER A 196 11.45 -16.00 -9.01
N TYR A 197 11.62 -16.68 -7.86
CA TYR A 197 12.63 -17.74 -7.70
C TYR A 197 12.04 -19.01 -7.08
N LEU A 198 10.98 -19.52 -7.70
CA LEU A 198 10.26 -20.74 -7.29
C LEU A 198 11.16 -21.96 -6.93
N PRO A 199 12.31 -22.25 -7.59
CA PRO A 199 13.23 -23.30 -7.15
C PRO A 199 13.77 -23.10 -5.73
N ALA A 200 14.20 -21.87 -5.38
CA ALA A 200 14.65 -21.56 -4.03
C ALA A 200 13.47 -21.61 -3.04
N PHE A 201 12.29 -21.13 -3.44
CA PHE A 201 11.11 -21.25 -2.59
C PHE A 201 10.70 -22.71 -2.33
N LYS A 202 10.82 -23.61 -3.32
CA LYS A 202 10.58 -25.05 -3.11
C LYS A 202 11.61 -25.70 -2.17
N GLN A 203 12.83 -25.18 -2.13
CA GLN A 203 13.92 -25.68 -1.29
C GLN A 203 13.85 -25.17 0.16
N PHE A 204 13.59 -23.86 0.35
CA PHE A 204 13.68 -23.17 1.65
C PHE A 204 12.34 -22.65 2.18
N GLY A 205 11.26 -22.70 1.39
CA GLY A 205 9.95 -22.12 1.74
C GLY A 205 9.27 -22.74 2.97
N ARG A 206 9.72 -23.93 3.40
CA ARG A 206 9.29 -24.56 4.66
C ARG A 206 9.83 -23.86 5.91
N ASP A 207 10.95 -23.16 5.77
CA ASP A 207 11.64 -22.50 6.87
C ASP A 207 11.17 -21.04 7.06
N VAL A 208 10.22 -20.57 6.23
CA VAL A 208 9.65 -19.22 6.32
C VAL A 208 8.95 -19.04 7.66
N LYS A 209 9.37 -17.99 8.38
CA LYS A 209 8.81 -17.58 9.67
C LYS A 209 7.85 -16.41 9.54
N ILE A 210 8.16 -15.46 8.65
CA ILE A 210 7.31 -14.31 8.37
C ILE A 210 7.20 -14.15 6.85
N LEU A 211 5.97 -14.15 6.35
CA LEU A 211 5.65 -13.83 4.95
C LEU A 211 5.15 -12.39 4.87
N HIS A 212 5.53 -11.66 3.83
CA HIS A 212 5.16 -10.26 3.60
C HIS A 212 4.39 -10.14 2.28
N PHE A 213 3.11 -9.75 2.35
CA PHE A 213 2.22 -9.63 1.20
C PHE A 213 2.42 -8.30 0.46
N ILE A 214 3.61 -8.13 -0.13
CA ILE A 214 3.97 -6.92 -0.88
C ILE A 214 3.10 -6.71 -2.13
N GLY A 215 3.06 -5.47 -2.61
CA GLY A 215 2.24 -5.05 -3.74
C GLY A 215 0.87 -4.49 -3.32
N SER A 216 0.04 -4.14 -4.31
CA SER A 216 -1.29 -3.54 -4.09
C SER A 216 -2.36 -4.55 -3.66
N ALA A 217 -2.22 -5.82 -4.08
CA ALA A 217 -3.14 -6.91 -3.81
C ALA A 217 -3.00 -7.45 -2.38
N LYS A 218 -3.44 -6.66 -1.38
CA LYS A 218 -3.38 -7.05 0.04
C LYS A 218 -4.29 -8.26 0.34
N PRO A 219 -4.02 -9.04 1.41
CA PRO A 219 -4.80 -10.24 1.74
C PRO A 219 -6.29 -9.97 1.95
N TRP A 220 -6.64 -8.88 2.63
CA TRP A 220 -8.02 -8.43 2.87
C TRP A 220 -8.72 -7.87 1.62
N LEU A 221 -8.02 -7.77 0.48
CA LEU A 221 -8.57 -7.40 -0.83
C LEU A 221 -8.70 -8.62 -1.77
N GLN A 222 -8.38 -9.83 -1.30
CA GLN A 222 -8.54 -11.05 -2.09
C GLN A 222 -9.97 -11.58 -2.01
N ASN A 223 -10.45 -12.19 -3.09
CA ASN A 223 -11.76 -12.85 -3.10
C ASN A 223 -11.71 -14.11 -2.20
N PHE A 224 -12.53 -14.11 -1.15
CA PHE A 224 -12.73 -15.23 -0.24
C PHE A 224 -14.18 -15.69 -0.30
N ASP A 225 -14.38 -16.98 -0.54
CA ASP A 225 -15.68 -17.61 -0.64
C ASP A 225 -16.13 -18.06 0.77
N PRO A 226 -17.13 -17.41 1.40
CA PRO A 226 -17.48 -17.65 2.79
C PRO A 226 -18.18 -19.01 3.01
N GLN A 227 -18.81 -19.56 1.96
CA GLN A 227 -19.51 -20.85 2.03
C GLN A 227 -18.53 -22.02 2.06
N THR A 228 -17.52 -21.99 1.19
CA THR A 228 -16.45 -23.00 1.10
C THR A 228 -15.29 -22.71 2.05
N ARG A 229 -15.25 -21.52 2.65
CA ARG A 229 -14.13 -20.96 3.43
C ARG A 229 -12.79 -20.97 2.68
N SER A 230 -12.82 -20.71 1.37
CA SER A 230 -11.63 -20.81 0.51
C SER A 230 -11.28 -19.48 -0.17
N VAL A 231 -9.98 -19.17 -0.22
CA VAL A 231 -9.50 -18.02 -1.02
C VAL A 231 -9.36 -18.41 -2.49
N ARG A 232 -9.86 -17.54 -3.39
CA ARG A 232 -9.73 -17.72 -4.84
C ARG A 232 -8.54 -16.91 -5.35
N THR A 233 -7.41 -17.58 -5.58
CA THR A 233 -6.22 -16.98 -6.20
C THR A 233 -6.21 -17.22 -7.72
N PRO A 234 -5.89 -16.22 -8.55
CA PRO A 234 -5.57 -16.43 -9.96
C PRO A 234 -4.38 -17.40 -10.14
N ASP A 235 -4.29 -18.09 -11.29
CA ASP A 235 -3.32 -19.17 -11.52
C ASP A 235 -1.86 -18.76 -11.27
N ASN A 236 -1.48 -17.53 -11.64
CA ASN A 236 -0.15 -16.96 -11.42
C ASN A 236 0.18 -16.74 -9.93
N TYR A 237 -0.82 -16.70 -9.05
CA TYR A 237 -0.70 -16.59 -7.58
C TYR A 237 -1.00 -17.90 -6.83
N SER A 238 -1.22 -19.01 -7.54
CA SER A 238 -1.52 -20.34 -6.94
C SER A 238 -0.54 -20.79 -5.85
N HIS A 239 0.73 -20.39 -5.94
CA HIS A 239 1.76 -20.69 -4.96
C HIS A 239 1.61 -19.90 -3.63
N LEU A 240 0.85 -18.80 -3.62
CA LEU A 240 0.46 -18.07 -2.40
C LEU A 240 -0.82 -18.61 -1.77
N ALA A 241 -1.60 -19.45 -2.47
CA ALA A 241 -2.94 -19.87 -2.03
C ALA A 241 -2.95 -20.44 -0.61
N CYS A 242 -1.95 -21.25 -0.22
CA CYS A 242 -1.84 -21.78 1.14
C CYS A 242 -1.58 -20.71 2.23
N HIS A 243 -0.84 -19.65 1.91
CA HIS A 243 -0.54 -18.57 2.85
C HIS A 243 -1.70 -17.58 2.94
N LEU A 244 -2.32 -17.24 1.81
CA LEU A 244 -3.55 -16.44 1.78
C LEU A 244 -4.69 -17.18 2.48
N GLN A 245 -4.82 -18.49 2.29
CA GLN A 245 -5.75 -19.33 3.04
C GLN A 245 -5.45 -19.28 4.55
N THR A 246 -4.17 -19.33 4.94
CA THR A 246 -3.78 -19.20 6.36
C THR A 246 -4.16 -17.83 6.94
N TRP A 247 -3.94 -16.75 6.20
CA TRP A 247 -4.35 -15.39 6.57
C TRP A 247 -5.89 -15.32 6.75
N TRP A 248 -6.65 -15.79 5.76
CA TRP A 248 -8.11 -15.80 5.78
C TRP A 248 -8.69 -16.71 6.87
N THR A 249 -8.06 -17.85 7.17
CA THR A 249 -8.47 -18.70 8.29
C THR A 249 -8.28 -17.98 9.64
N ILE A 250 -7.18 -17.24 9.85
CA ILE A 250 -7.03 -16.40 11.05
C ILE A 250 -8.14 -15.34 11.11
N PHE A 251 -8.33 -14.64 10.00
CA PHE A 251 -9.31 -13.57 9.90
C PHE A 251 -10.73 -14.07 10.21
N PHE A 252 -11.17 -15.12 9.52
CA PHE A 252 -12.53 -15.62 9.63
C PHE A 252 -12.83 -16.29 10.97
N ASP A 253 -11.88 -17.06 11.53
CA ASP A 253 -12.12 -17.78 12.80
C ASP A 253 -11.93 -16.90 14.05
N GLN A 254 -11.12 -15.82 13.98
CA GLN A 254 -10.76 -15.03 15.17
C GLN A 254 -11.19 -13.57 15.12
N ILE A 255 -11.29 -12.95 13.95
CA ILE A 255 -11.48 -11.49 13.82
C ILE A 255 -12.88 -11.17 13.32
N HIS A 256 -13.29 -11.74 12.19
CA HIS A 256 -14.59 -11.52 11.54
C HIS A 256 -15.80 -11.63 12.50
N PRO A 257 -15.90 -12.61 13.42
CA PRO A 257 -17.04 -12.73 14.34
C PRO A 257 -17.13 -11.63 15.40
N GLN A 258 -16.16 -10.70 15.42
CA GLN A 258 -16.03 -9.59 16.37
C GLN A 258 -16.00 -8.22 15.68
N LEU A 259 -16.24 -8.16 14.37
CA LEU A 259 -16.36 -6.91 13.62
C LEU A 259 -17.83 -6.44 13.59
N THR A 260 -18.03 -5.14 13.50
CA THR A 260 -19.35 -4.51 13.30
C THR A 260 -19.31 -3.55 12.13
N THR A 261 -20.48 -3.18 11.59
CA THR A 261 -20.63 -2.22 10.47
C THR A 261 -19.94 -0.88 10.74
N ASP A 262 -19.95 -0.42 11.99
CA ASP A 262 -19.34 0.86 12.41
C ASP A 262 -17.80 0.85 12.33
N MET A 263 -17.20 -0.31 12.07
CA MET A 263 -15.76 -0.50 11.82
C MET A 263 -15.41 -0.43 10.31
N ASN A 264 -16.35 -0.02 9.45
CA ASN A 264 -16.12 0.19 8.02
C ASN A 264 -16.43 1.65 7.61
N ARG A 265 -15.38 2.47 7.47
CA ARG A 265 -15.50 3.87 7.00
C ARG A 265 -15.49 4.07 5.48
N GLN A 266 -15.57 3.02 4.66
CA GLN A 266 -15.38 3.17 3.20
C GLN A 266 -16.50 3.91 2.45
N LYS A 267 -17.64 4.23 3.08
CA LYS A 267 -18.72 5.03 2.45
C LYS A 267 -18.37 6.52 2.18
N GLU A 268 -17.20 7.04 2.60
CA GLU A 268 -16.78 8.45 2.37
C GLU A 268 -15.50 8.64 1.51
N ALA A 269 -14.89 7.59 0.97
CA ALA A 269 -13.57 7.67 0.31
C ALA A 269 -13.57 7.56 -1.25
N THR A 270 -14.73 7.53 -1.90
CA THR A 270 -14.84 7.43 -3.37
C THR A 270 -14.84 8.81 -4.06
N SER A 271 -13.66 9.42 -4.26
CA SER A 271 -13.53 10.62 -5.10
C SER A 271 -12.14 10.91 -5.72
N TRP A 272 -11.17 9.97 -5.74
CA TRP A 272 -9.83 10.23 -6.30
C TRP A 272 -9.23 9.09 -7.15
N TYR A 273 -10.04 8.19 -7.69
CA TYR A 273 -9.61 7.25 -8.74
C TYR A 273 -10.17 7.68 -10.09
N GLU A 274 -9.39 8.46 -10.83
CA GLU A 274 -9.44 8.40 -12.30
C GLU A 274 -8.62 7.19 -12.74
N GLU A 275 -9.13 6.40 -13.70
CA GLU A 275 -8.35 5.32 -14.30
C GLU A 275 -7.10 5.90 -14.98
N PRO A 276 -5.90 5.31 -14.78
CA PRO A 276 -4.73 5.69 -15.57
C PRO A 276 -5.02 5.46 -17.05
N GLN A 277 -5.12 6.55 -17.82
CA GLN A 277 -5.12 6.48 -19.27
C GLN A 277 -3.82 5.80 -19.71
N LEU A 278 -3.93 4.59 -20.28
CA LEU A 278 -2.80 3.90 -20.87
C LEU A 278 -2.31 4.71 -22.07
N ASP A 279 -1.10 5.28 -21.96
CA ASP A 279 -0.44 5.89 -23.11
C ASP A 279 -0.40 4.89 -24.28
N PRO A 280 -0.74 5.31 -25.50
CA PRO A 280 -0.67 4.43 -26.65
C PRO A 280 0.77 3.96 -26.86
N PRO A 281 0.99 2.68 -27.24
CA PRO A 281 2.33 2.14 -27.37
C PRO A 281 3.15 2.92 -28.42
N PRO A 282 4.46 3.11 -28.19
CA PRO A 282 5.31 3.84 -29.12
C PRO A 282 5.32 3.17 -30.51
N PRO A 283 5.46 3.96 -31.59
CA PRO A 283 5.41 3.42 -32.95
C PRO A 283 6.54 2.40 -33.18
N PRO A 284 6.28 1.32 -33.94
CA PRO A 284 7.26 0.27 -34.15
C PRO A 284 8.50 0.76 -34.93
N PHE A 285 9.68 0.31 -34.52
CA PHE A 285 10.94 0.62 -35.18
C PHE A 285 10.97 0.12 -36.64
N PRO A 286 11.62 0.83 -37.58
CA PRO A 286 11.64 0.42 -38.98
C PRO A 286 12.48 -0.84 -39.22
N ASN A 287 11.83 -1.88 -39.75
CA ASN A 287 12.39 -3.03 -40.49
C ASN A 287 13.67 -3.70 -39.96
N SER A 288 13.51 -4.90 -39.41
CA SER A 288 14.35 -6.03 -39.84
C SER A 288 13.44 -7.13 -40.40
N GLN A 289 13.79 -7.65 -41.58
CA GLN A 289 13.01 -8.67 -42.27
C GLN A 289 13.29 -10.06 -41.70
N THR A 290 12.25 -10.87 -41.45
CA THR A 290 12.31 -12.32 -41.75
C THR A 290 10.91 -12.96 -41.82
N ASN A 291 10.57 -13.41 -43.03
CA ASN A 291 9.76 -14.57 -43.42
C ASN A 291 8.55 -15.02 -42.57
N SER A 292 7.38 -14.86 -43.19
CA SER A 292 6.10 -15.48 -42.86
C SER A 292 6.06 -17.01 -43.01
N VAL A 293 5.32 -17.68 -42.11
CA VAL A 293 4.62 -18.96 -42.36
C VAL A 293 3.24 -18.85 -41.71
N PRO A 294 2.13 -19.22 -42.40
CA PRO A 294 0.77 -19.04 -41.88
C PRO A 294 0.25 -20.30 -41.16
N SER A 295 -0.55 -20.09 -40.11
CA SER A 295 -1.48 -21.07 -39.55
C SER A 295 -2.71 -20.35 -39.00
N GLU A 296 -3.88 -20.58 -39.61
CA GLU A 296 -5.17 -20.26 -38.99
C GLU A 296 -5.53 -21.39 -38.02
N GLU A 297 -5.92 -21.06 -36.78
CA GLU A 297 -7.00 -21.80 -36.12
C GLU A 297 -7.68 -20.94 -35.04
N VAL A 298 -9.01 -21.05 -34.96
CA VAL A 298 -9.88 -20.16 -34.20
C VAL A 298 -10.31 -20.82 -32.89
N ALA A 299 -10.09 -20.16 -31.76
CA ALA A 299 -10.81 -20.45 -30.52
C ALA A 299 -11.27 -19.15 -29.86
N ARG A 300 -12.58 -19.06 -29.62
CA ARG A 300 -13.23 -17.91 -28.97
C ARG A 300 -12.90 -17.93 -27.46
N GLN A 301 -12.65 -16.76 -26.88
CA GLN A 301 -12.82 -16.56 -25.44
C GLN A 301 -13.83 -15.44 -25.22
N GLU A 302 -14.82 -15.73 -24.37
CA GLU A 302 -15.93 -14.83 -24.07
C GLU A 302 -15.49 -13.80 -23.03
N ASN A 303 -15.84 -12.53 -23.25
CA ASN A 303 -15.68 -11.46 -22.26
C ASN A 303 -16.51 -11.76 -21.02
N HIS A 304 -15.95 -12.48 -20.05
CA HIS A 304 -16.49 -12.54 -18.70
C HIS A 304 -16.16 -11.22 -18.01
N LYS A 305 -17.16 -10.33 -17.93
CA LYS A 305 -17.17 -9.25 -16.94
C LYS A 305 -17.03 -9.91 -15.57
N ILE A 306 -15.96 -9.59 -14.85
CA ILE A 306 -15.83 -9.93 -13.44
C ILE A 306 -16.63 -8.89 -12.68
N GLU A 307 -17.79 -9.28 -12.17
CA GLU A 307 -18.53 -8.45 -11.22
C GLU A 307 -17.81 -8.50 -9.88
N PHE A 308 -17.54 -7.30 -9.33
CA PHE A 308 -16.94 -7.13 -8.02
C PHE A 308 -18.01 -7.38 -6.97
N TYR A 309 -17.75 -8.32 -6.06
CA TYR A 309 -18.63 -8.65 -4.96
C TYR A 309 -18.08 -8.02 -3.68
N ASP A 310 -18.86 -7.14 -3.06
CA ASP A 310 -18.53 -6.54 -1.78
C ASP A 310 -19.03 -7.47 -0.65
N PRO A 311 -18.14 -8.03 0.21
CA PRO A 311 -18.55 -8.88 1.33
C PRO A 311 -19.48 -8.21 2.36
N TRP A 312 -19.70 -6.89 2.28
CA TRP A 312 -20.67 -6.18 3.10
C TRP A 312 -22.12 -6.22 2.56
N GLU A 313 -22.34 -6.59 1.28
CA GLU A 313 -23.70 -6.71 0.70
C GLU A 313 -24.54 -7.81 1.39
N ASP A 314 -23.91 -8.91 1.83
CA ASP A 314 -24.55 -9.97 2.63
C ASP A 314 -24.97 -9.52 4.04
N PHE A 315 -24.46 -8.38 4.53
CA PHE A 315 -24.70 -7.90 5.90
C PHE A 315 -25.76 -6.77 5.97
N GLU A 316 -26.04 -6.07 4.87
CA GLU A 316 -27.14 -5.09 4.77
C GLU A 316 -28.48 -5.74 4.33
N GLY A 317 -28.49 -7.05 4.04
CA GLY A 317 -29.65 -7.79 3.50
C GLY A 317 -30.48 -8.62 4.50
N ASN A 318 -30.92 -8.07 5.63
CA ASN A 318 -31.93 -8.75 6.47
C ASN A 318 -32.72 -7.85 7.46
N ASN A 319 -33.53 -6.93 6.92
CA ASN A 319 -34.75 -6.44 7.58
C ASN A 319 -35.64 -5.74 6.52
N GLU A 320 -36.96 -5.89 6.68
CA GLU A 320 -38.01 -5.53 5.70
C GLU A 320 -37.98 -6.47 4.46
N GLU A 321 -39.01 -7.27 4.13
CA GLU A 321 -40.41 -7.28 4.58
C GLU A 321 -40.91 -8.69 4.95
N ILE A 322 -41.30 -8.87 6.22
CA ILE A 322 -42.41 -9.76 6.56
C ILE A 322 -43.64 -8.86 6.64
N LEU A 323 -44.36 -8.62 5.52
CA LEU A 323 -45.70 -8.00 5.52
C LEU A 323 -46.42 -7.88 4.15
N GLU A 324 -46.47 -8.92 3.29
CA GLU A 324 -47.42 -8.86 2.15
C GLU A 324 -48.11 -10.17 1.75
N ASP A 325 -48.10 -11.18 2.62
CA ASP A 325 -48.75 -12.49 2.38
C ASP A 325 -50.13 -12.63 3.08
N ILE A 326 -50.85 -11.50 3.28
CA ILE A 326 -52.26 -11.47 3.72
C ILE A 326 -52.99 -10.28 3.08
N LEU A 327 -53.64 -10.49 1.92
CA LEU A 327 -55.02 -10.05 1.58
C LEU A 327 -55.35 -10.34 0.10
N GLU A 328 -56.22 -11.32 -0.15
CA GLU A 328 -56.80 -11.59 -1.48
C GLU A 328 -57.91 -10.57 -1.86
N VAL A 329 -58.14 -10.36 -3.17
CA VAL A 329 -59.45 -10.28 -3.91
C VAL A 329 -59.43 -9.30 -5.12
N ILE A 330 -60.21 -9.65 -6.16
CA ILE A 330 -60.19 -9.28 -7.61
C ILE A 330 -61.66 -8.95 -8.06
N PRO A 331 -62.04 -8.12 -9.09
CA PRO A 331 -61.35 -7.71 -10.35
C PRO A 331 -61.54 -6.23 -10.90
N GLU A 332 -60.94 -5.97 -12.08
CA GLU A 332 -61.51 -5.34 -13.34
C GLU A 332 -61.57 -3.81 -13.70
N GLU A 333 -61.46 -3.62 -15.05
CA GLU A 333 -61.91 -2.53 -15.98
C GLU A 333 -61.04 -1.31 -16.43
N GLU A 334 -60.34 -1.50 -17.58
CA GLU A 334 -60.39 -0.77 -18.90
C GLU A 334 -59.92 0.69 -19.21
N MET A 335 -59.49 0.83 -20.49
CA MET A 335 -59.27 1.99 -21.41
C MET A 335 -57.91 2.75 -21.50
N GLU A 336 -57.23 2.53 -22.65
CA GLU A 336 -56.95 3.48 -23.78
C GLU A 336 -56.89 5.02 -23.52
N GLU A 337 -56.12 5.88 -24.23
CA GLU A 337 -55.34 5.83 -25.48
C GLU A 337 -54.37 7.07 -25.58
N GLN A 338 -53.75 7.31 -26.77
CA GLN A 338 -53.10 8.56 -27.26
C GLN A 338 -51.64 8.91 -26.86
N THR A 339 -50.78 9.47 -27.73
CA THR A 339 -50.52 9.23 -29.18
C THR A 339 -49.13 9.79 -29.58
N SER A 340 -48.65 9.35 -30.74
CA SER A 340 -47.42 9.73 -31.45
C SER A 340 -47.14 11.23 -31.71
N ALA A 341 -45.87 11.60 -31.49
CA ALA A 341 -44.97 12.37 -32.38
C ALA A 341 -45.51 13.46 -33.34
N GLU A 342 -45.15 14.71 -33.06
CA GLU A 342 -44.88 15.85 -33.97
C GLU A 342 -44.20 16.95 -33.11
N VAL A 343 -43.25 17.81 -33.52
CA VAL A 343 -42.70 18.21 -34.84
C VAL A 343 -41.17 18.33 -34.77
N GLN A 344 -40.51 18.03 -35.88
CA GLN A 344 -39.06 18.10 -36.10
C GLN A 344 -38.62 19.50 -36.58
N LYS A 345 -37.43 19.98 -36.14
CA LYS A 345 -36.70 21.20 -36.58
C LYS A 345 -37.32 22.57 -36.27
N ASN A 346 -36.50 23.41 -35.62
CA ASN A 346 -36.15 24.71 -36.19
C ASN A 346 -34.66 24.98 -35.97
N SER A 347 -34.02 25.70 -36.89
CA SER A 347 -32.57 25.90 -36.94
C SER A 347 -32.20 27.37 -37.15
N ILE A 348 -30.96 27.73 -36.80
CA ILE A 348 -30.19 28.92 -37.24
C ILE A 348 -30.42 30.22 -36.41
N GLU A 349 -29.34 31.01 -36.36
CA GLU A 349 -29.10 32.28 -35.63
C GLU A 349 -28.71 32.12 -34.13
N LYS A 350 -27.61 32.71 -33.62
CA LYS A 350 -26.66 33.69 -34.21
C LYS A 350 -25.25 33.53 -33.61
N ILE A 351 -24.22 33.70 -34.45
CA ILE A 351 -22.83 33.99 -34.05
C ILE A 351 -22.50 35.40 -34.56
N GLN A 352 -21.57 36.07 -33.87
CA GLN A 352 -20.87 37.33 -34.17
C GLN A 352 -21.36 38.57 -33.40
N GLU A 353 -20.46 39.13 -32.59
CA GLU A 353 -19.92 40.47 -32.88
C GLU A 353 -18.50 40.61 -32.27
N ILE A 354 -17.59 41.20 -33.05
CA ILE A 354 -16.23 41.63 -32.70
C ILE A 354 -16.17 43.13 -33.02
N PRO A 355 -15.36 43.93 -32.30
CA PRO A 355 -14.70 45.06 -32.94
C PRO A 355 -13.17 44.98 -32.88
N GLU A 356 -12.54 45.04 -34.05
CA GLU A 356 -11.16 45.49 -34.25
C GLU A 356 -11.11 47.04 -34.09
N HIS A 357 -10.01 47.80 -34.04
CA HIS A 357 -8.56 47.65 -34.25
C HIS A 357 -7.85 48.74 -33.42
N VAL A 358 -6.55 48.59 -33.11
CA VAL A 358 -5.49 49.55 -33.56
C VAL A 358 -4.17 48.75 -33.73
N ASN A 359 -3.44 49.04 -34.81
CA ASN A 359 -2.19 48.41 -35.23
C ASN A 359 -1.04 49.45 -35.17
N VAL A 360 0.14 49.07 -34.66
CA VAL A 360 1.43 49.72 -35.01
C VAL A 360 2.53 48.65 -35.07
N GLN A 361 3.33 48.69 -36.14
CA GLN A 361 4.44 47.77 -36.45
C GLN A 361 5.81 48.35 -36.07
N GLY A 362 6.83 47.47 -36.03
CA GLY A 362 8.26 47.83 -36.03
C GLY A 362 8.95 47.69 -34.67
N THR A 363 10.18 47.20 -34.55
CA THR A 363 11.21 46.98 -35.60
C THR A 363 12.14 45.82 -35.19
N ILE A 364 12.71 45.10 -36.17
CA ILE A 364 13.83 44.17 -35.96
C ILE A 364 15.12 44.95 -36.14
N GLU A 365 16.07 44.81 -35.22
CA GLU A 365 17.48 45.13 -35.50
C GLU A 365 18.42 44.16 -34.79
N SER A 366 19.53 43.84 -35.45
CA SER A 366 20.50 42.81 -35.10
C SER A 366 21.90 43.40 -34.98
N GLN A 367 22.68 43.03 -33.95
CA GLN A 367 24.15 43.19 -33.78
C GLN A 367 24.48 43.08 -32.27
N ASP A 368 25.65 42.67 -31.79
CA ASP A 368 26.77 41.90 -32.37
C ASP A 368 27.57 41.25 -31.21
N ARG A 369 28.62 40.50 -31.54
CA ARG A 369 29.57 39.75 -30.67
C ARG A 369 30.00 40.42 -29.34
N GLN A 370 30.38 39.58 -28.37
CA GLN A 370 31.81 39.49 -27.99
C GLN A 370 32.21 38.13 -27.39
N GLU A 371 33.37 37.63 -27.80
CA GLU A 371 34.09 36.48 -27.23
C GLU A 371 35.11 36.97 -26.20
N GLU A 372 35.32 36.24 -25.09
CA GLU A 372 36.61 36.16 -24.37
C GLU A 372 36.55 34.93 -23.43
N LYS A 373 37.14 33.79 -23.82
CA LYS A 373 38.54 33.34 -23.58
C LYS A 373 38.88 32.98 -22.13
N SER A 374 39.11 31.68 -21.92
CA SER A 374 39.86 31.12 -20.80
C SER A 374 41.33 31.60 -20.75
N PRO A 375 42.01 31.35 -19.62
CA PRO A 375 43.32 30.72 -19.72
C PRO A 375 43.50 29.51 -18.78
N GLU A 376 44.06 28.42 -19.33
CA GLU A 376 44.76 27.39 -18.56
C GLU A 376 46.21 27.81 -18.34
N ILE A 377 46.75 27.71 -17.11
CA ILE A 377 48.15 27.35 -16.75
C ILE A 377 48.04 26.76 -15.33
N SER A 378 48.27 25.48 -15.01
CA SER A 378 49.37 24.53 -15.28
C SER A 378 50.52 24.57 -14.25
N HIS A 379 50.57 23.49 -13.45
CA HIS A 379 51.68 22.91 -12.67
C HIS A 379 52.63 23.76 -11.80
N ARG A 380 52.77 23.32 -10.53
CA ARG A 380 54.06 22.80 -10.06
C ARG A 380 53.93 21.76 -8.93
N GLU A 381 54.52 20.60 -9.16
CA GLU A 381 54.96 19.68 -8.10
C GLU A 381 56.25 20.22 -7.48
N GLU A 382 56.50 19.93 -6.21
CA GLU A 382 57.87 19.70 -5.72
C GLU A 382 57.85 18.76 -4.51
N THR A 383 58.77 17.80 -4.50
CA THR A 383 58.80 16.64 -3.60
C THR A 383 59.76 16.82 -2.42
N LYS A 384 59.42 16.21 -1.28
CA LYS A 384 60.39 15.48 -0.44
C LYS A 384 59.73 14.54 0.55
#